data_AF-A0A1I7XRY7-F1
#
_entry.id   AF-A0A1I7XRY7-F1
#
_cell.length_a   1.000
_cell.length_b   1.000
_cell.length_c   1.000
_cell.angle_alpha   90.00
_cell.angle_beta   90.00
_cell.angle_gamma   90.00
#
_symmetry.space_group_name_H-M   'P 1'
#
loop_
_entity.id
_entity.type
_entity.pdbx_description
1 polymer ?
#
loop_
_entity_poly.entity_id
_entity_poly.type
_entity_poly.pdbx_seq_one_letter_code
_entity_poly.pdbx_strand_id
1 'polypeptide(L)'
;MSKALRTTIIYLNELGEKHIAIAKKLCVTRMTVHRTVKRYEELGTVKDHPRSGRPRSVNTSRIHKMVKKKILRDNKRSMRKMASDLNISPTSMRKIIVVPWALKHFGSQNWTFQQDWVTAHGAKKTVELCWLQFLLLG
;
A
#
# COMPACT_ATOMS: atom_id res chain seq x y z
N MET A 1 17.83 12.99 -13.40
CA MET A 1 19.16 12.36 -13.53
C MET A 1 18.97 10.87 -13.74
N SER A 2 19.62 10.30 -14.75
CA SER A 2 19.48 8.88 -15.08
C SER A 2 20.04 7.98 -13.98
N LYS A 3 19.56 6.73 -13.90
CA LYS A 3 20.09 5.72 -12.97
C LYS A 3 21.57 5.43 -13.26
N ALA A 4 21.94 5.33 -14.54
CA ALA A 4 23.31 5.11 -15.00
C ALA A 4 24.28 6.18 -14.48
N LEU A 5 23.89 7.46 -14.52
CA LEU A 5 24.75 8.55 -14.05
C LEU A 5 24.97 8.48 -12.53
N ARG A 6 23.94 8.14 -11.75
CA ARG A 6 24.07 7.94 -10.30
C ARG A 6 25.00 6.79 -9.96
N THR A 7 24.90 5.66 -10.67
CA THR A 7 25.79 4.51 -10.46
C THR A 7 27.24 4.88 -10.75
N THR A 8 27.52 5.64 -11.82
CA THR A 8 28.88 6.09 -12.12
C THR A 8 29.43 7.04 -11.06
N ILE A 9 28.62 7.98 -10.55
CA ILE A 9 29.03 8.86 -9.43
C ILE A 9 29.43 8.04 -8.20
N ILE A 10 28.62 7.04 -7.84
CA ILE A 10 28.86 6.20 -6.65
C ILE A 10 30.12 5.37 -6.83
N TYR A 11 30.29 4.74 -8.00
CA TYR A 11 31.49 3.97 -8.34
C TYR A 11 32.78 4.81 -8.22
N LEU A 12 32.78 6.03 -8.78
CA LEU A 12 33.95 6.93 -8.69
C LEU A 12 34.21 7.41 -7.25
N ASN A 13 33.16 7.55 -6.43
CA ASN A 13 33.31 7.90 -5.02
C ASN A 13 33.88 6.72 -4.20
N GLU A 14 33.47 5.48 -4.49
CA GLU A 14 34.03 4.26 -3.89
C GLU A 14 35.50 4.05 -4.27
N LEU A 15 35.92 4.48 -5.46
CA LEU A 15 37.33 4.57 -5.87
C LEU A 15 38.14 5.67 -5.16
N GLY A 16 37.51 6.47 -4.30
CA GLY A 16 38.16 7.53 -3.53
C GLY A 16 38.37 8.84 -4.28
N GLU A 17 37.73 9.05 -5.44
CA GLU A 17 37.88 10.31 -6.15
C GLU A 17 37.22 11.48 -5.43
N LYS A 18 37.90 12.64 -5.44
CA LYS A 18 37.35 13.87 -4.88
C LYS A 18 36.12 14.31 -5.67
N HIS A 19 35.08 14.80 -4.98
CA HIS A 19 33.82 15.22 -5.62
C HIS A 19 33.97 16.27 -6.73
N ILE A 20 34.99 17.13 -6.65
CA ILE A 20 35.31 18.10 -7.73
C ILE A 20 35.77 17.37 -9.01
N ALA A 21 36.58 16.33 -8.90
CA ALA A 21 37.09 15.57 -10.03
C ALA A 21 35.95 14.82 -10.73
N ILE A 22 35.09 14.16 -9.95
CA ILE A 22 33.89 13.48 -10.45
C ILE A 22 32.96 14.45 -11.18
N ALA A 23 32.72 15.63 -10.59
CA ALA A 23 31.89 16.68 -11.17
C ALA A 23 32.42 17.13 -12.55
N LYS A 24 33.73 17.35 -12.66
CA LYS A 24 34.39 17.70 -13.92
C LYS A 24 34.32 16.58 -14.96
N LYS A 25 34.60 15.33 -14.57
CA LYS A 25 34.58 14.15 -15.46
C LYS A 25 33.19 13.88 -16.06
N LEU A 26 32.15 14.03 -15.25
CA LEU A 26 30.78 13.74 -15.65
C LEU A 26 30.01 14.99 -16.11
N CYS A 27 30.66 16.15 -16.16
CA CYS A 27 30.06 17.45 -16.49
C CYS A 27 28.79 17.75 -15.66
N VAL A 28 28.82 17.43 -14.35
CA VAL A 28 27.73 17.70 -13.41
C VAL A 28 28.16 18.67 -12.33
N THR A 29 27.20 19.34 -11.68
CA THR A 29 27.54 20.21 -10.54
C THR A 29 28.07 19.40 -9.36
N ARG A 30 29.03 19.98 -8.61
CA ARG A 30 29.55 19.39 -7.36
C ARG A 30 28.43 19.08 -6.37
N MET A 31 27.39 19.91 -6.32
CA MET A 31 26.22 19.72 -5.46
C MET A 31 25.45 18.46 -5.83
N THR A 32 25.32 18.13 -7.12
CA THR A 32 24.69 16.90 -7.59
C THR A 32 25.46 15.67 -7.13
N VAL A 33 26.80 15.69 -7.21
CA VAL A 33 27.67 14.62 -6.71
C VAL A 33 27.45 14.43 -5.21
N HIS A 34 27.59 15.51 -4.44
CA HIS A 34 27.43 15.48 -2.98
C HIS A 34 26.05 14.96 -2.54
N ARG A 35 24.96 15.47 -3.11
CA ARG A 35 23.59 15.00 -2.81
C ARG A 35 23.35 13.54 -3.21
N THR A 36 24.08 13.02 -4.19
CA THR A 36 23.95 11.63 -4.64
C THR A 36 24.70 10.69 -3.72
N VAL A 37 25.94 11.04 -3.35
CA VAL A 37 26.73 10.30 -2.37
C VAL A 37 26.04 10.28 -1.02
N LYS A 38 25.61 11.43 -0.50
CA LYS A 38 24.88 11.51 0.77
C LYS A 38 23.63 10.61 0.82
N ARG A 39 22.82 10.63 -0.26
CA ARG A 39 21.64 9.74 -0.34
C ARG A 39 22.02 8.26 -0.38
N TYR A 40 23.15 7.92 -1.01
CA TYR A 40 23.63 6.54 -1.07
C TYR A 40 24.12 6.08 0.31
N GLU A 41 24.82 6.93 1.06
CA GLU A 41 25.22 6.65 2.44
C GLU A 41 24.02 6.45 3.38
N GLU A 42 22.96 7.24 3.20
CA GLU A 42 21.73 7.13 4.03
C GLU A 42 20.88 5.88 3.71
N LEU A 43 20.78 5.49 2.43
CA LEU A 43 19.83 4.47 1.98
C LEU A 43 20.49 3.15 1.56
N GLY A 44 21.80 3.14 1.29
CA GLY A 44 22.53 1.99 0.74
C GLY A 44 22.05 1.55 -0.65
N THR A 45 21.27 2.37 -1.35
CA THR A 45 20.69 1.99 -2.65
C THR A 45 20.69 3.14 -3.64
N VAL A 46 20.91 2.79 -4.92
CA VAL A 46 20.83 3.73 -6.05
C VAL A 46 19.40 3.87 -6.58
N LYS A 47 18.45 3.08 -6.06
CA LYS A 47 17.04 3.15 -6.45
C LYS A 47 16.43 4.49 -6.06
N ASP A 48 15.37 4.88 -6.76
CA ASP A 48 14.63 6.09 -6.41
C ASP A 48 13.97 5.92 -5.04
N HIS A 49 14.14 6.93 -4.19
CA HIS A 49 13.43 7.00 -2.94
C HIS A 49 11.93 7.12 -3.24
N PRO A 50 11.05 6.35 -2.57
CA PRO A 50 9.62 6.54 -2.72
C PRO A 50 9.29 8.01 -2.44
N ARG A 51 8.54 8.64 -3.34
CA ARG A 51 8.18 10.05 -3.16
C ARG A 51 7.40 10.20 -1.85
N SER A 52 7.73 11.24 -1.08
CA SER A 52 6.89 11.66 0.03
C SER A 52 5.54 12.11 -0.55
N GLY A 53 4.53 11.28 -0.31
CA GLY A 53 3.14 11.58 -0.65
C GLY A 53 2.35 11.95 0.60
N ARG A 54 1.19 12.58 0.42
CA ARG A 54 0.25 12.82 1.51
C ARG A 54 -0.21 11.45 2.09
N PRO A 55 -0.14 11.25 3.42
CA PRO A 55 -0.70 10.04 4.04
C PRO A 55 -2.18 9.88 3.69
N ARG A 56 -2.61 8.64 3.45
CA ARG A 56 -4.04 8.34 3.23
C ARG A 56 -4.80 8.59 4.54
N SER A 57 -5.93 9.29 4.49
CA SER A 57 -6.74 9.61 5.68
C SER A 57 -7.60 8.44 6.14
N VAL A 58 -8.30 7.78 5.20
CA VAL A 58 -9.32 6.77 5.52
C VAL A 58 -8.81 5.33 5.32
N ASN A 59 -8.03 5.09 4.26
CA ASN A 59 -7.53 3.75 3.93
C ASN A 59 -6.19 3.46 4.62
N THR A 60 -6.17 3.52 5.96
CA THR A 60 -4.97 3.30 6.79
C THR A 60 -4.99 1.91 7.42
N SER A 61 -3.81 1.35 7.73
CA SER A 61 -3.67 0.05 8.40
C SER A 61 -4.40 0.00 9.76
N ARG A 62 -4.46 1.13 10.47
CA ARG A 62 -5.22 1.27 11.73
C ARG A 62 -6.71 1.05 11.50
N ILE A 63 -7.30 1.71 10.50
CA ILE A 63 -8.72 1.54 10.16
C ILE A 63 -9.01 0.10 9.73
N HIS A 64 -8.14 -0.52 8.93
CA HIS A 64 -8.26 -1.94 8.56
C HIS A 64 -8.31 -2.85 9.78
N LYS A 65 -7.41 -2.66 10.74
CA LYS A 65 -7.39 -3.43 12.00
C LYS A 65 -8.67 -3.22 12.82
N MET A 66 -9.16 -1.98 12.89
CA MET A 66 -10.40 -1.66 13.62
C MET A 66 -11.64 -2.29 12.97
N VAL A 67 -11.76 -2.18 11.65
CA VAL A 67 -12.86 -2.79 10.88
C VAL A 67 -12.83 -4.30 11.01
N LYS A 68 -11.65 -4.94 10.87
CA LYS A 68 -11.48 -6.38 11.08
C LYS A 68 -11.96 -6.80 12.47
N LYS A 69 -11.57 -6.08 13.53
CA LYS A 69 -12.05 -6.35 14.90
C LYS A 69 -13.56 -6.19 15.05
N LYS A 70 -14.19 -5.19 14.41
CA LYS A 70 -15.66 -5.00 14.47
C LYS A 70 -16.41 -6.13 13.78
N ILE A 71 -15.94 -6.56 12.60
CA ILE A 71 -16.52 -7.71 11.87
C ILE A 71 -16.40 -9.00 12.68
N LEU A 72 -15.25 -9.23 13.32
CA LEU A 72 -15.04 -10.42 14.15
C LEU A 72 -15.93 -10.46 15.39
N ARG A 73 -16.32 -9.30 15.92
CA ARG A 73 -17.22 -9.21 17.08
C ARG A 73 -18.68 -9.42 16.71
N ASP A 74 -19.11 -8.84 15.59
CA ASP A 74 -20.48 -8.94 15.09
C ASP A 74 -20.47 -8.92 13.56
N ASN A 75 -20.47 -10.11 12.97
CA ASN A 75 -20.44 -10.31 11.53
C ASN A 75 -21.80 -10.06 10.85
N LYS A 76 -22.89 -9.98 11.62
CA LYS A 76 -24.24 -9.67 11.12
C LYS A 76 -24.44 -8.17 10.93
N ARG A 77 -23.51 -7.36 11.46
CA ARG A 77 -23.59 -5.91 11.39
C ARG A 77 -23.36 -5.39 9.97
N SER A 78 -24.26 -4.52 9.51
CA SER A 78 -24.14 -3.93 8.17
C SER A 78 -22.94 -2.97 8.05
N MET A 79 -22.32 -2.95 6.87
CA MET A 79 -21.25 -2.01 6.53
C MET A 79 -21.65 -0.55 6.73
N ARG A 80 -22.94 -0.20 6.50
CA ARG A 80 -23.45 1.16 6.71
C ARG A 80 -23.39 1.55 8.20
N LYS A 81 -23.78 0.65 9.10
CA LYS A 81 -23.69 0.91 10.55
C LYS A 81 -22.23 1.01 11.01
N MET A 82 -21.34 0.15 10.49
CA MET A 82 -19.91 0.26 10.78
C MET A 82 -19.29 1.57 10.25
N ALA A 83 -19.76 2.05 9.10
CA ALA A 83 -19.30 3.31 8.50
C ALA A 83 -19.68 4.50 9.39
N SER A 84 -20.92 4.52 9.89
CA SER A 84 -21.41 5.52 10.84
C SER A 84 -20.59 5.53 12.13
N ASP A 85 -20.33 4.36 12.73
CA ASP A 85 -19.54 4.24 13.96
C ASP A 85 -18.13 4.83 13.86
N LEU A 86 -17.51 4.69 12.69
CA LEU A 86 -16.14 5.13 12.45
C LEU A 86 -16.07 6.51 11.81
N ASN A 87 -17.22 7.15 11.55
CA ASN A 87 -17.33 8.39 10.79
C ASN A 87 -16.61 8.30 9.42
N ILE A 88 -16.81 7.19 8.73
CA ILE A 88 -16.23 6.90 7.41
C ILE A 88 -17.37 6.87 6.37
N SER A 89 -17.11 7.34 5.15
CA SER A 89 -18.12 7.23 4.09
C SER A 89 -18.44 5.75 3.77
N PRO A 90 -19.70 5.40 3.49
CA PRO A 90 -20.08 4.02 3.13
C PRO A 90 -19.27 3.45 1.97
N THR A 91 -18.91 4.29 1.00
CA THR A 91 -18.07 3.92 -0.15
C THR A 91 -16.66 3.53 0.29
N SER A 92 -16.06 4.26 1.22
CA SER A 92 -14.74 3.94 1.74
C SER A 92 -14.76 2.68 2.60
N MET A 93 -15.80 2.51 3.42
CA MET A 93 -16.02 1.29 4.20
C MET A 93 -16.11 0.06 3.28
N ARG A 94 -16.88 0.15 2.20
CA ARG A 94 -16.94 -0.91 1.17
C ARG A 94 -15.57 -1.20 0.58
N LYS A 95 -14.79 -0.17 0.21
CA LYS A 95 -13.43 -0.36 -0.32
C LYS A 95 -12.50 -1.05 0.67
N ILE A 96 -12.55 -0.68 1.95
CA ILE A 96 -11.72 -1.29 3.01
C ILE A 96 -12.01 -2.79 3.16
N ILE A 97 -13.28 -3.20 3.02
CA ILE A 97 -13.69 -4.60 3.23
C ILE A 97 -13.57 -5.42 1.95
N VAL A 98 -14.12 -4.92 0.84
CA VAL A 98 -14.33 -5.70 -0.39
C VAL A 98 -13.07 -5.81 -1.22
N VAL A 99 -12.26 -4.75 -1.32
CA VAL A 99 -11.09 -4.74 -2.22
C VAL A 99 -10.02 -5.76 -1.79
N PRO A 100 -9.61 -5.84 -0.51
CA PRO A 100 -8.63 -6.86 -0.10
C PRO A 100 -9.15 -8.29 -0.29
N TRP A 101 -10.44 -8.51 -0.03
CA TRP A 101 -11.09 -9.81 -0.22
C TRP A 101 -11.11 -10.19 -1.70
N ALA A 102 -11.59 -9.31 -2.57
CA ALA A 102 -11.67 -9.59 -4.00
C ALA A 102 -10.29 -9.79 -4.64
N LEU A 103 -9.29 -9.00 -4.23
CA LEU A 103 -7.90 -9.21 -4.68
C LEU A 103 -7.37 -10.58 -4.26
N LYS A 104 -7.73 -11.07 -3.07
CA LYS A 104 -7.33 -12.40 -2.58
C LYS A 104 -8.00 -13.54 -3.36
N HIS A 105 -9.27 -13.39 -3.73
CA HIS A 105 -10.05 -14.46 -4.35
C HIS A 105 -10.01 -14.46 -5.89
N PHE A 106 -10.04 -13.29 -6.51
CA PHE A 106 -10.11 -13.13 -7.97
C PHE A 106 -8.82 -12.58 -8.58
N GLY A 107 -7.84 -12.19 -7.76
CA GLY A 107 -6.59 -11.61 -8.24
C GLY A 107 -6.83 -10.34 -9.05
N SER A 108 -6.32 -10.32 -10.29
CA SER A 108 -6.44 -9.17 -11.20
C SER A 108 -7.61 -9.28 -12.17
N GLN A 109 -8.51 -10.26 -12.00
CA GLN A 109 -9.67 -10.43 -12.88
C GLN A 109 -10.72 -9.33 -12.63
N ASN A 110 -11.50 -9.00 -13.66
CA ASN A 110 -12.63 -8.09 -13.52
C ASN A 110 -13.75 -8.77 -12.72
N TRP A 111 -14.23 -8.10 -11.68
CA TRP A 111 -15.32 -8.56 -10.83
C TRP A 111 -16.27 -7.41 -10.53
N THR A 112 -17.54 -7.74 -10.30
CA THR A 112 -18.55 -6.78 -9.82
C THR A 112 -19.09 -7.28 -8.50
N PHE A 113 -19.05 -6.43 -7.48
CA PHE A 113 -19.63 -6.77 -6.18
C PHE A 113 -21.08 -6.33 -6.13
N GLN A 114 -21.98 -7.30 -6.30
CA GLN A 114 -23.42 -7.12 -6.17
C GLN A 114 -23.85 -7.53 -4.75
N GLN A 115 -24.45 -6.59 -4.02
CA GLN A 115 -25.15 -6.93 -2.77
C GLN A 115 -26.60 -7.18 -3.13
N ASP A 116 -26.95 -8.44 -3.36
CA ASP A 116 -28.31 -8.82 -3.66
C ASP A 116 -29.20 -8.47 -2.46
N TRP A 117 -30.31 -7.80 -2.72
CA TRP A 117 -31.30 -7.37 -1.73
C TRP A 117 -32.20 -8.56 -1.33
N VAL A 118 -31.59 -9.66 -0.89
CA VAL A 118 -32.33 -10.83 -0.37
C VAL A 118 -32.18 -10.87 1.14
N THR A 119 -33.30 -10.88 1.86
CA THR A 119 -33.37 -11.05 3.31
C THR A 119 -32.51 -12.24 3.73
N ALA A 120 -31.51 -12.00 4.57
CA ALA A 120 -30.46 -12.94 4.95
C ALA A 120 -30.91 -14.11 5.86
N HIS A 121 -32.13 -14.61 5.72
CA HIS A 121 -32.68 -15.68 6.57
C HIS A 121 -33.35 -16.74 5.71
N GLY A 122 -32.62 -17.79 5.33
CA GLY A 122 -33.23 -18.98 4.73
C GLY A 122 -32.29 -19.97 4.08
N ALA A 123 -31.12 -19.56 3.58
CA ALA A 123 -30.21 -20.46 2.88
C ALA A 123 -29.00 -20.82 3.76
N LYS A 124 -28.96 -22.08 4.24
CA LYS A 124 -27.85 -22.68 5.01
C LYS A 124 -26.46 -22.44 4.37
N LYS A 125 -26.40 -22.33 3.04
CA LYS A 125 -25.18 -22.04 2.27
C LYS A 125 -24.55 -20.67 2.51
N THR A 126 -25.31 -19.67 2.96
CA THR A 126 -24.79 -18.31 3.21
C THR A 126 -24.14 -18.18 4.59
N VAL A 127 -24.60 -19.01 5.54
CA VAL A 127 -23.91 -19.17 6.82
C VAL A 127 -22.59 -19.91 6.59
N GLU A 128 -22.57 -20.94 5.74
CA GLU A 128 -21.31 -21.56 5.28
C GLU A 128 -20.36 -20.57 4.61
N LEU A 129 -20.83 -19.60 3.83
CA LEU A 129 -19.96 -18.53 3.29
C LEU A 129 -19.33 -17.67 4.40
N CYS A 130 -20.06 -17.39 5.48
CA CYS A 130 -19.54 -16.67 6.64
C CYS A 130 -18.56 -17.52 7.48
N TRP A 131 -18.74 -18.84 7.48
CA TRP A 131 -17.82 -19.81 8.11
C TRP A 131 -16.58 -20.10 7.24
N LEU A 132 -16.71 -20.18 5.91
CA LEU A 132 -15.61 -20.37 4.95
C LEU A 132 -14.74 -19.10 4.79
N GLN A 133 -15.31 -17.92 5.06
CA GLN A 133 -14.56 -16.67 5.28
C GLN A 133 -13.51 -16.82 6.41
N PHE A 134 -13.67 -17.80 7.32
CA PHE A 134 -12.83 -18.00 8.50
C PHE A 134 -11.69 -19.02 8.29
N LEU A 135 -11.84 -20.04 7.44
CA LEU A 135 -10.82 -21.09 7.23
C LEU A 135 -9.69 -20.70 6.27
N LEU A 136 -9.93 -19.75 5.36
CA LEU A 136 -8.96 -19.37 4.33
C LEU A 136 -8.10 -18.15 4.70
N LEU A 137 -8.15 -17.69 5.96
CA LEU A 137 -7.24 -16.67 6.52
C LEU A 137 -6.20 -17.28 7.47
N GLY A 138 -5.80 -18.53 7.20
CA GLY A 138 -4.39 -18.93 7.30
C GLY A 138 -3.55 -18.24 6.24
#